data_AF-A0A3M2CK77-F1
#
_entry.id   AF-A0A3M2CK77-F1
#
_cell.length_a   1.000
_cell.length_b   1.000
_cell.length_c   1.000
_cell.angle_alpha   90.00
_cell.angle_beta   90.00
_cell.angle_gamma   90.00
#
_symmetry.space_group_name_H-M   'P 1'
#
loop_
_entity.id
_entity.type
_entity.pdbx_description
1 polymer ?
#
loop_
_entity_poly.entity_id
_entity_poly.type
_entity_poly.pdbx_seq_one_letter_code
_entity_poly.pdbx_strand_id
1 'polypeptide(L)'
;MQPESCERRHGKAIRWTKSDASHLEVATMRIGIVGSGRMGGGLGRLWAHAGHEVMFSDVRGLEEMRALAEEVGHGARAGSIRETAAWCDIVLLATHWAQCKSALEECGSLEGKILIDIINPVKPDFSDLEFGFTTSASEEIARLVPQARVVKALNTIPSPVLALEGCRVAGQKVSGFYCGDDGAAKQVVAQLVADAGFDPVDCGPLSSARYLEALGMLLIRIVVTLKASPEIAFSLVRKVE
;
A
#
# COMPACT_ATOMS: atom_id res chain seq x y z
N MET A 1 7.54 4.15 -55.28
CA MET A 1 8.29 3.54 -54.16
C MET A 1 7.84 4.27 -52.90
N GLN A 2 6.98 3.63 -52.11
CA GLN A 2 6.38 4.21 -50.91
C GLN A 2 7.39 4.21 -49.76
N PRO A 3 7.39 5.20 -48.85
CA PRO A 3 7.95 5.04 -47.52
C PRO A 3 6.86 4.66 -46.51
N GLU A 4 7.18 3.61 -45.75
CA GLU A 4 6.39 2.94 -44.74
C GLU A 4 6.06 3.86 -43.54
N SER A 5 4.82 3.78 -43.07
CA SER A 5 4.35 4.42 -41.85
C SER A 5 4.68 3.56 -40.63
N CYS A 6 5.65 4.01 -39.81
CA CYS A 6 5.89 3.44 -38.48
C CYS A 6 5.05 4.21 -37.44
N GLU A 7 4.10 3.49 -36.83
CA GLU A 7 3.17 3.99 -35.81
C GLU A 7 3.91 4.43 -34.53
N ARG A 8 3.62 5.66 -34.09
CA ARG A 8 4.12 6.22 -32.83
C ARG A 8 3.37 5.58 -31.65
N ARG A 9 4.07 4.76 -30.85
CA ARG A 9 3.59 4.31 -29.54
C ARG A 9 3.55 5.50 -28.57
N HIS A 10 2.37 5.81 -28.05
CA HIS A 10 2.16 6.82 -27.03
C HIS A 10 2.66 6.32 -25.66
N GLY A 11 3.91 6.65 -25.32
CA GLY A 11 4.36 6.73 -23.93
C GLY A 11 4.33 8.20 -23.50
N LYS A 12 3.31 8.64 -22.76
CA LYS A 12 3.30 9.98 -22.15
C LYS A 12 4.32 9.99 -21.01
N ALA A 13 5.50 10.53 -21.25
CA ALA A 13 6.43 10.91 -20.19
C ALA A 13 5.80 12.02 -19.34
N ILE A 14 5.65 11.78 -18.04
CA ILE A 14 5.13 12.75 -17.09
C ILE A 14 6.20 13.84 -16.89
N ARG A 15 5.88 15.07 -17.28
CA ARG A 15 6.76 16.23 -17.18
C ARG A 15 6.32 17.08 -16.00
N TRP A 16 7.14 17.17 -14.96
CA TRP A 16 6.88 18.01 -13.79
C TRP A 16 7.36 19.43 -14.07
N THR A 17 6.44 20.39 -14.13
CA THR A 17 6.79 21.82 -14.12
C THR A 17 6.29 22.44 -12.82
N LYS A 18 7.18 23.07 -12.07
CA LYS A 18 6.84 23.91 -10.92
C LYS A 18 6.14 25.17 -11.43
N SER A 19 4.88 25.38 -11.07
CA SER A 19 4.22 26.69 -11.23
C SER A 19 3.09 26.83 -10.21
N ASP A 20 3.24 27.87 -9.39
CA ASP A 20 2.27 28.61 -8.57
C ASP A 20 1.35 27.92 -7.56
N ALA A 21 1.49 28.39 -6.31
CA ALA A 21 0.74 27.99 -5.14
C ALA A 21 -0.69 28.56 -5.15
N SER A 22 -1.62 27.82 -5.76
CA SER A 22 -3.04 27.84 -5.42
C SER A 22 -3.67 26.57 -6.03
N HIS A 23 -4.08 25.63 -5.17
CA HIS A 23 -4.51 24.27 -5.50
C HIS A 23 -3.41 23.41 -6.16
N LEU A 24 -2.60 22.74 -5.34
CA LEU A 24 -1.92 21.54 -5.80
C LEU A 24 -3.02 20.52 -6.17
N GLU A 25 -3.30 20.36 -7.46
CA GLU A 25 -3.99 19.17 -7.96
C GLU A 25 -3.18 17.97 -7.48
N VAL A 26 -3.67 17.29 -6.44
CA VAL A 26 -3.17 15.95 -6.10
C VAL A 26 -3.46 15.13 -7.33
N ALA A 27 -2.42 14.64 -8.00
CA ALA A 27 -2.61 13.82 -9.18
C ALA A 27 -3.46 12.60 -8.79
N THR A 28 -4.69 12.53 -9.27
CA THR A 28 -5.57 11.38 -9.07
C THR A 28 -4.85 10.12 -9.58
N MET A 29 -4.83 9.08 -8.75
CA MET A 29 -4.15 7.81 -9.04
C MET A 29 -5.19 6.70 -9.11
N ARG A 30 -4.92 5.67 -9.94
CA ARG A 30 -5.72 4.45 -9.97
C ARG A 30 -5.07 3.40 -9.10
N ILE A 31 -5.75 3.02 -8.01
CA ILE A 31 -5.24 2.14 -6.97
C ILE A 31 -6.09 0.87 -6.93
N GLY A 32 -5.47 -0.28 -7.15
CA GLY A 32 -6.09 -1.59 -7.01
C GLY A 32 -5.79 -2.20 -5.65
N ILE A 33 -6.81 -2.57 -4.90
CA ILE A 33 -6.68 -3.20 -3.58
C ILE A 33 -6.82 -4.71 -3.73
N VAL A 34 -5.73 -5.45 -3.47
CA VAL A 34 -5.70 -6.92 -3.47
C VAL A 34 -5.69 -7.41 -2.03
N GLY A 35 -6.86 -7.85 -1.56
CA GLY A 35 -7.11 -8.15 -0.15
C GLY A 35 -7.76 -6.95 0.55
N SER A 36 -9.09 -6.88 0.51
CA SER A 36 -9.89 -5.77 1.02
C SER A 36 -10.41 -6.04 2.44
N GLY A 37 -9.58 -6.70 3.26
CA GLY A 37 -9.84 -6.90 4.70
C GLY A 37 -9.75 -5.59 5.48
N ARG A 38 -9.57 -5.66 6.80
CA ARG A 38 -9.54 -4.45 7.66
C ARG A 38 -8.51 -3.40 7.20
N MET A 39 -7.30 -3.83 6.85
CA MET A 39 -6.26 -2.93 6.36
C MET A 39 -6.53 -2.45 4.93
N GLY A 40 -6.67 -3.37 3.97
CA GLY A 40 -6.84 -2.99 2.56
C GLY A 40 -8.12 -2.19 2.29
N GLY A 41 -9.24 -2.59 2.90
CA GLY A 41 -10.50 -1.84 2.83
C GLY A 41 -10.40 -0.46 3.48
N GLY A 42 -9.77 -0.38 4.67
CA GLY A 42 -9.56 0.89 5.36
C GLY A 42 -8.67 1.86 4.58
N LEU A 43 -7.53 1.40 4.06
CA LEU A 43 -6.64 2.23 3.24
C LEU A 43 -7.30 2.65 1.92
N GLY A 44 -8.00 1.73 1.24
CA GLY A 44 -8.75 2.08 0.04
C GLY A 44 -9.86 3.10 0.31
N ARG A 45 -10.55 3.03 1.47
CA ARG A 45 -11.51 4.07 1.89
C ARG A 45 -10.83 5.42 2.05
N LEU A 46 -9.69 5.48 2.75
CA LEU A 46 -8.94 6.72 2.96
C LEU A 46 -8.49 7.33 1.62
N TRP A 47 -7.96 6.52 0.70
CA TRP A 47 -7.53 7.01 -0.62
C TRP A 47 -8.70 7.44 -1.51
N ALA A 48 -9.84 6.76 -1.46
CA ALA A 48 -11.04 7.21 -2.18
C ALA A 48 -11.53 8.57 -1.65
N HIS A 49 -11.51 8.78 -0.32
CA HIS A 49 -11.84 10.08 0.29
C HIS A 49 -10.83 11.18 -0.06
N ALA A 50 -9.57 10.83 -0.26
CA ALA A 50 -8.53 11.73 -0.73
C ALA A 50 -8.61 12.06 -2.23
N GLY A 51 -9.56 11.46 -2.96
CA GLY A 51 -9.83 11.76 -4.38
C GLY A 51 -9.08 10.86 -5.37
N HIS A 52 -8.53 9.72 -4.94
CA HIS A 52 -7.98 8.71 -5.84
C HIS A 52 -9.08 7.77 -6.35
N GLU A 53 -8.88 7.20 -7.54
CA GLU A 53 -9.76 6.15 -8.06
C GLU A 53 -9.35 4.81 -7.45
N VAL A 54 -10.28 4.13 -6.77
CA VAL A 54 -9.99 2.88 -6.05
C VAL A 54 -10.85 1.74 -6.60
N MET A 55 -10.24 0.58 -6.82
CA MET A 55 -10.94 -0.68 -7.11
C MET A 55 -10.60 -1.74 -6.07
N PHE A 56 -11.62 -2.30 -5.42
CA PHE A 56 -11.50 -3.32 -4.40
C PHE A 56 -11.59 -4.73 -4.98
N SER A 57 -10.72 -5.62 -4.52
CA SER A 57 -10.76 -7.06 -4.78
C SER A 57 -10.39 -7.85 -3.52
N ASP A 58 -10.94 -9.05 -3.39
CA ASP A 58 -10.69 -9.95 -2.27
C ASP A 58 -11.09 -11.38 -2.64
N VAL A 59 -10.50 -12.37 -1.96
CA VAL A 59 -10.84 -13.79 -2.13
C VAL A 59 -12.25 -14.13 -1.63
N ARG A 60 -12.87 -13.25 -0.82
CA ARG A 60 -14.26 -13.39 -0.37
C ARG A 60 -15.29 -13.33 -1.49
N GLY A 61 -14.97 -12.68 -2.61
CA GLY A 61 -15.86 -12.62 -3.77
C GLY A 61 -16.28 -11.22 -4.16
N LEU A 62 -16.88 -11.11 -5.35
CA LEU A 62 -17.23 -9.84 -5.98
C LEU A 62 -18.43 -9.14 -5.32
N GLU A 63 -19.35 -9.91 -4.72
CA GLU A 63 -20.55 -9.36 -4.07
C GLU A 63 -20.17 -8.51 -2.86
N GLU A 64 -19.31 -9.03 -2.00
CA GLU A 64 -18.76 -8.33 -0.84
C GLU A 64 -17.97 -7.09 -1.25
N MET A 65 -17.24 -7.16 -2.37
CA MET A 65 -16.47 -6.02 -2.87
C MET A 65 -17.38 -4.92 -3.43
N ARG A 66 -18.49 -5.29 -4.07
CA ARG A 66 -19.50 -4.32 -4.53
C ARG A 66 -20.14 -3.61 -3.34
N ALA A 67 -20.53 -4.35 -2.31
CA ALA A 67 -21.07 -3.76 -1.07
C ALA A 67 -20.06 -2.79 -0.42
N LEU A 68 -18.78 -3.17 -0.34
CA LEU A 68 -17.72 -2.29 0.17
C LEU A 68 -17.55 -1.04 -0.69
N ALA A 69 -17.52 -1.18 -2.02
CA ALA A 69 -17.37 -0.04 -2.93
C ALA A 69 -18.56 0.93 -2.82
N GLU A 70 -19.78 0.41 -2.71
CA GLU A 70 -21.00 1.21 -2.47
C GLU A 70 -20.94 1.94 -1.13
N GLU A 71 -20.50 1.26 -0.06
CA GLU A 71 -20.30 1.86 1.28
C GLU A 71 -19.20 2.92 1.29
N VAL A 72 -18.17 2.77 0.47
CA VAL A 72 -17.07 3.74 0.34
C VAL A 72 -17.51 4.98 -0.44
N GLY A 73 -18.30 4.81 -1.51
CA GLY A 73 -18.68 5.90 -2.39
C GLY A 73 -17.48 6.44 -3.17
N HIS A 74 -17.48 7.74 -3.49
CA HIS A 74 -16.38 8.43 -4.20
C HIS A 74 -15.95 7.78 -5.53
N GLY A 75 -16.87 7.09 -6.20
CA GLY A 75 -16.58 6.38 -7.45
C GLY A 75 -15.74 5.10 -7.27
N ALA A 76 -15.62 4.58 -6.05
CA ALA A 76 -14.99 3.30 -5.78
C ALA A 76 -15.65 2.17 -6.57
N ARG A 77 -14.83 1.20 -6.98
CA ARG A 77 -15.23 0.08 -7.84
C ARG A 77 -14.92 -1.25 -7.16
N ALA A 78 -15.50 -2.31 -7.70
CA ALA A 78 -15.23 -3.68 -7.31
C ALA A 78 -14.89 -4.52 -8.55
N GLY A 79 -13.93 -5.43 -8.40
CA GLY A 79 -13.53 -6.35 -9.46
C GLY A 79 -12.88 -7.61 -8.91
N SER A 80 -12.62 -8.58 -9.77
CA SER A 80 -11.70 -9.68 -9.44
C SER A 80 -10.28 -9.15 -9.20
N ILE A 81 -9.41 -9.96 -8.59
CA ILE A 81 -7.99 -9.60 -8.38
C ILE A 81 -7.32 -9.30 -9.74
N ARG A 82 -7.60 -10.13 -10.76
CA ARG A 82 -7.07 -9.95 -12.11
C ARG A 82 -7.53 -8.65 -12.77
N GLU A 83 -8.83 -8.35 -12.73
CA GLU A 83 -9.38 -7.11 -13.30
C GLU A 83 -8.81 -5.87 -12.59
N THR A 84 -8.72 -5.95 -11.26
CA THR A 84 -8.19 -4.88 -10.40
C THR A 84 -6.73 -4.58 -10.72
N ALA A 85 -5.88 -5.61 -10.79
CA ALA A 85 -4.46 -5.47 -11.13
C ALA A 85 -4.26 -4.94 -12.56
N ALA A 86 -5.10 -5.37 -13.51
CA ALA A 86 -5.03 -4.89 -14.90
C ALA A 86 -5.42 -3.41 -15.03
N TRP A 87 -6.42 -2.96 -14.28
CA TRP A 87 -6.97 -1.60 -14.37
C TRP A 87 -6.10 -0.52 -13.72
N CYS A 88 -5.44 -0.82 -12.60
CA CYS A 88 -4.72 0.17 -11.80
C CYS A 88 -3.27 0.42 -12.25
N ASP A 89 -2.67 1.52 -11.79
CA ASP A 89 -1.24 1.80 -11.94
C ASP A 89 -0.44 1.41 -10.67
N ILE A 90 -1.15 1.33 -9.54
CA ILE A 90 -0.62 1.03 -8.21
C ILE A 90 -1.45 -0.09 -7.61
N VAL A 91 -0.80 -1.14 -7.14
CA VAL A 91 -1.44 -2.26 -6.45
C VAL A 91 -1.08 -2.18 -4.97
N LEU A 92 -2.08 -2.16 -4.10
CA LEU A 92 -1.91 -2.48 -2.68
C LEU A 92 -2.06 -3.99 -2.50
N LEU A 93 -1.00 -4.66 -2.05
CA LEU A 93 -1.03 -6.07 -1.66
C LEU A 93 -1.24 -6.19 -0.15
N ALA A 94 -2.47 -6.54 0.23
CA ALA A 94 -2.95 -6.57 1.61
C ALA A 94 -3.52 -7.94 1.99
N THR A 95 -2.79 -9.01 1.66
CA THR A 95 -3.13 -10.40 2.02
C THR A 95 -2.40 -10.84 3.29
N HIS A 96 -2.73 -12.01 3.82
CA HIS A 96 -1.77 -12.69 4.72
C HIS A 96 -0.61 -13.25 3.89
N TRP A 97 0.53 -13.46 4.55
CA TRP A 97 1.73 -14.02 3.95
C TRP A 97 1.46 -15.36 3.24
N ALA A 98 0.73 -16.27 3.88
CA ALA A 98 0.40 -17.57 3.32
C ALA A 98 -0.41 -17.53 2.01
N GLN A 99 -1.09 -16.42 1.68
CA GLN A 99 -1.82 -16.23 0.42
C GLN A 99 -1.11 -15.28 -0.56
N CYS A 100 0.05 -14.72 -0.17
CA CYS A 100 0.75 -13.72 -0.96
C CYS A 100 1.10 -14.24 -2.37
N LYS A 101 1.67 -15.44 -2.46
CA LYS A 101 2.10 -16.00 -3.75
C LYS A 101 0.92 -16.23 -4.70
N SER A 102 -0.15 -16.88 -4.22
CA SER A 102 -1.34 -17.13 -5.06
C SER A 102 -2.03 -15.84 -5.49
N ALA A 103 -2.06 -14.82 -4.62
CA ALA A 103 -2.62 -13.51 -4.98
C ALA A 103 -1.80 -12.81 -6.07
N LEU A 104 -0.47 -12.87 -5.99
CA LEU A 104 0.42 -12.33 -7.03
C LEU A 104 0.26 -13.08 -8.36
N GLU A 105 0.12 -14.40 -8.33
CA GLU A 105 -0.16 -15.21 -9.53
C GLU A 105 -1.51 -14.82 -10.16
N GLU A 106 -2.53 -14.57 -9.34
CA GLU A 106 -3.85 -14.16 -9.82
C GLU A 106 -3.86 -12.74 -10.43
N CYS A 107 -3.05 -11.83 -9.88
CA CYS A 107 -2.87 -10.48 -10.43
C CYS A 107 -2.39 -10.51 -11.90
N GLY A 108 -1.62 -11.53 -12.30
CA GLY A 108 -0.99 -11.59 -13.62
C GLY A 108 0.20 -10.62 -13.74
N SER A 109 0.33 -9.94 -14.87
CA SER A 109 1.47 -9.04 -15.10
C SER A 109 1.37 -7.76 -14.27
N LEU A 110 2.40 -7.50 -13.47
CA LEU A 110 2.60 -6.25 -12.73
C LEU A 110 3.71 -5.36 -13.34
N GLU A 111 4.03 -5.56 -14.62
CA GLU A 111 5.11 -4.83 -15.29
C GLU A 111 4.93 -3.32 -15.21
N GLY A 112 5.97 -2.65 -14.71
CA GLY A 112 6.01 -1.19 -14.56
C GLY A 112 5.10 -0.62 -13.47
N LYS A 113 4.28 -1.44 -12.80
CA LYS A 113 3.38 -0.98 -11.72
C LYS A 113 4.16 -0.75 -10.42
N ILE A 114 3.59 0.08 -9.55
CA ILE A 114 4.04 0.18 -8.16
C ILE A 114 3.27 -0.88 -7.36
N LEU A 115 3.98 -1.72 -6.61
CA LEU A 115 3.37 -2.68 -5.70
C LEU A 115 3.66 -2.26 -4.26
N ILE A 116 2.64 -1.78 -3.56
CA ILE A 116 2.70 -1.44 -2.14
C ILE A 116 2.47 -2.72 -1.34
N ASP A 117 3.49 -3.19 -0.66
CA ASP A 117 3.43 -4.32 0.26
C ASP A 117 3.16 -3.83 1.70
N ILE A 118 2.12 -4.36 2.34
CA ILE A 118 1.82 -4.10 3.75
C ILE A 118 1.90 -5.36 4.63
N ILE A 119 2.38 -6.48 4.08
CA ILE A 119 2.33 -7.81 4.72
C ILE A 119 3.34 -7.90 5.86
N ASN A 120 2.92 -8.45 7.00
CA ASN A 120 3.85 -8.96 8.01
C ASN A 120 3.89 -10.51 7.88
N PRO A 121 5.07 -11.15 7.68
CA PRO A 121 5.17 -12.59 7.55
C PRO A 121 5.08 -13.25 8.93
N VAL A 122 3.89 -13.28 9.51
CA VAL A 122 3.65 -13.80 10.87
C VAL A 122 3.28 -15.28 10.79
N LYS A 123 3.78 -16.08 11.73
CA LYS A 123 3.37 -17.48 11.89
C LYS A 123 1.85 -17.60 12.14
N PRO A 124 1.20 -18.71 11.75
CA PRO A 124 -0.24 -18.87 11.93
C PRO A 124 -0.75 -18.71 13.37
N ASP A 125 0.10 -18.99 14.37
CA ASP A 125 -0.21 -18.87 15.80
C ASP A 125 0.12 -17.49 16.39
N PHE A 126 0.58 -16.54 15.57
CA PHE A 126 1.02 -15.20 15.97
C PHE A 126 2.15 -15.17 17.00
N SER A 127 2.90 -16.27 17.16
CA SER A 127 3.98 -16.36 18.15
C SER A 127 5.21 -15.54 17.76
N ASP A 128 5.48 -15.42 16.45
CA ASP A 128 6.68 -14.81 15.90
C ASP A 128 6.52 -14.51 14.39
N LEU A 129 7.51 -13.86 13.80
CA LEU A 129 7.69 -13.86 12.35
C LEU A 129 8.05 -15.27 11.85
N GLU A 130 7.61 -15.61 10.64
CA GLU A 130 8.00 -16.81 9.91
C GLU A 130 9.47 -16.72 9.48
N PHE A 131 9.92 -15.52 9.11
CA PHE A 131 11.30 -15.14 8.83
C PHE A 131 11.46 -13.61 8.94
N GLY A 132 12.69 -13.09 8.97
CA GLY A 132 12.90 -11.64 9.07
C GLY A 132 14.34 -11.16 9.26
N PHE A 133 15.25 -12.01 9.76
CA PHE A 133 16.62 -11.57 10.09
C PHE A 133 17.55 -11.41 8.87
N THR A 134 17.39 -12.26 7.85
CA THR A 134 18.26 -12.30 6.66
C THR A 134 17.55 -11.91 5.37
N THR A 135 16.21 -11.86 5.40
CA THR A 135 15.31 -11.51 4.30
C THR A 135 14.00 -10.98 4.90
N SER A 136 13.14 -10.38 4.09
CA SER A 136 11.82 -9.87 4.48
C SER A 136 10.75 -10.33 3.50
N ALA A 137 9.47 -10.23 3.88
CA ALA A 137 8.36 -10.55 2.98
C ALA A 137 8.45 -9.70 1.71
N SER A 138 8.78 -8.41 1.85
CA SER A 138 8.94 -7.50 0.70
C SER A 138 10.06 -7.91 -0.24
N GLU A 139 11.18 -8.42 0.28
CA GLU A 139 12.29 -8.92 -0.54
C GLU A 139 11.91 -10.21 -1.28
N GLU A 140 11.15 -11.11 -0.64
CA GLU A 140 10.60 -12.29 -1.34
C GLU A 140 9.59 -11.90 -2.41
N ILE A 141 8.71 -10.93 -2.12
CA ILE A 141 7.75 -10.39 -3.09
C ILE A 141 8.49 -9.80 -4.29
N ALA A 142 9.53 -9.01 -4.07
CA ALA A 142 10.35 -8.45 -5.15
C ALA A 142 11.02 -9.53 -6.01
N ARG A 143 11.40 -10.67 -5.44
CA ARG A 143 11.87 -11.84 -6.21
C ARG A 143 10.77 -12.48 -7.06
N LEU A 144 9.53 -12.50 -6.58
CA LEU A 144 8.39 -13.08 -7.29
C LEU A 144 7.90 -12.20 -8.45
N VAL A 145 8.05 -10.87 -8.32
CA VAL A 145 7.60 -9.89 -9.33
C VAL A 145 8.70 -8.88 -9.67
N PRO A 146 9.83 -9.32 -10.26
CA PRO A 146 10.99 -8.46 -10.54
C PRO A 146 10.70 -7.31 -11.52
N GLN A 147 9.58 -7.39 -12.25
CA GLN A 147 9.10 -6.37 -13.18
C GLN A 147 8.30 -5.24 -12.50
N ALA A 148 7.93 -5.41 -11.23
CA ALA A 148 7.20 -4.43 -10.43
C ALA A 148 8.16 -3.61 -9.56
N ARG A 149 7.75 -2.39 -9.21
CA ARG A 149 8.48 -1.51 -8.30
C ARG A 149 7.91 -1.68 -6.89
N VAL A 150 8.50 -2.59 -6.11
CA VAL A 150 8.02 -2.95 -4.77
C VAL A 150 8.41 -1.88 -3.74
N VAL A 151 7.43 -1.48 -2.93
CA VAL A 151 7.61 -0.57 -1.80
C VAL A 151 6.90 -1.15 -0.57
N LYS A 152 7.62 -1.36 0.52
CA LYS A 152 7.04 -1.72 1.82
C LYS A 152 6.49 -0.45 2.45
N ALA A 153 5.25 -0.46 2.94
CA ALA A 153 4.67 0.68 3.65
C ALA A 153 3.60 0.24 4.65
N LEU A 154 3.27 1.10 5.62
CA LEU A 154 2.04 1.04 6.45
C LEU A 154 1.82 -0.27 7.27
N ASN A 155 2.74 -1.23 7.23
CA ASN A 155 2.64 -2.52 7.92
C ASN A 155 2.70 -2.39 9.46
N THR A 156 3.12 -1.21 9.96
CA THR A 156 3.26 -0.88 11.38
C THR A 156 2.06 -0.11 11.95
N ILE A 157 0.94 -0.06 11.23
CA ILE A 157 -0.29 0.63 11.64
C ILE A 157 -1.37 -0.40 11.94
N PRO A 158 -1.95 -0.45 13.15
CA PRO A 158 -3.08 -1.32 13.43
C PRO A 158 -4.33 -0.84 12.71
N SER A 159 -5.10 -1.76 12.12
CA SER A 159 -6.31 -1.38 11.38
C SER A 159 -7.32 -0.50 12.13
N PRO A 160 -7.51 -0.59 13.47
CA PRO A 160 -8.41 0.34 14.17
C PRO A 160 -7.99 1.80 14.09
N VAL A 161 -6.68 2.09 13.93
CA VAL A 161 -6.18 3.46 13.76
C VAL A 161 -6.71 4.11 12.47
N LEU A 162 -7.02 3.32 11.44
CA LEU A 162 -7.58 3.82 10.17
C LEU A 162 -8.98 4.43 10.34
N ALA A 163 -9.70 4.05 11.40
CA ALA A 163 -11.04 4.55 11.71
C ALA A 163 -11.05 5.71 12.70
N LEU A 164 -9.90 6.06 13.29
CA LEU A 164 -9.77 7.20 14.19
C LEU A 164 -9.83 8.51 13.40
N GLU A 165 -10.33 9.56 14.04
CA GLU A 165 -10.41 10.89 13.45
C GLU A 165 -9.03 11.36 12.98
N GLY A 166 -8.91 11.64 11.67
CA GLY A 166 -7.66 12.05 11.03
C GLY A 166 -6.52 11.03 11.13
N CYS A 167 -6.82 9.76 11.43
CA CYS A 167 -5.84 8.70 11.67
C CYS A 167 -4.81 9.06 12.77
N ARG A 168 -5.28 9.76 13.82
CA ARG A 168 -4.46 10.22 14.94
C ARG A 168 -4.65 9.37 16.18
N VAL A 169 -3.56 9.18 16.93
CA VAL A 169 -3.58 8.56 18.26
C VAL A 169 -3.15 9.61 19.28
N ALA A 170 -3.97 9.82 20.32
CA ALA A 170 -3.74 10.87 21.32
C ALA A 170 -3.49 12.27 20.70
N GLY A 171 -4.21 12.60 19.61
CA GLY A 171 -4.05 13.84 18.86
C GLY A 171 -2.77 13.94 18.00
N GLN A 172 -1.86 12.97 18.09
CA GLN A 172 -0.61 12.95 17.33
C GLN A 172 -0.79 12.30 15.96
N LYS A 173 -0.08 12.85 14.97
CA LYS A 173 0.00 12.25 13.64
C LYS A 173 0.85 10.97 13.74
N VAL A 174 0.33 9.87 13.21
CA VAL A 174 1.01 8.57 13.22
C VAL A 174 2.03 8.50 12.08
N SER A 175 3.20 7.91 12.34
CA SER A 175 4.22 7.73 11.30
C SER A 175 3.88 6.55 10.39
N GLY A 176 3.73 6.84 9.09
CA GLY A 176 3.65 5.85 8.03
C GLY A 176 5.05 5.59 7.47
N PHE A 177 5.73 4.60 8.04
CA PHE A 177 7.04 4.18 7.56
C PHE A 177 6.94 3.50 6.18
N TYR A 178 7.91 3.75 5.31
CA TYR A 178 8.02 3.09 4.02
C TYR A 178 9.48 2.90 3.57
N CYS A 179 9.75 1.90 2.73
CA CYS A 179 11.06 1.70 2.11
C CYS A 179 10.95 0.97 0.76
N GLY A 180 11.97 1.13 -0.08
CA GLY A 180 12.00 0.58 -1.44
C GLY A 180 13.19 1.09 -2.26
N ASP A 181 13.51 0.39 -3.34
CA ASP A 181 14.72 0.66 -4.13
C ASP A 181 14.50 1.66 -5.28
N ASP A 182 13.26 1.81 -5.76
CA ASP A 182 12.90 2.78 -6.80
C ASP A 182 12.48 4.13 -6.17
N GLY A 183 13.28 5.17 -6.42
CA GLY A 183 13.05 6.50 -5.85
C GLY A 183 11.75 7.16 -6.31
N ALA A 184 11.31 6.94 -7.55
CA ALA A 184 10.07 7.51 -8.07
C ALA A 184 8.84 6.81 -7.48
N ALA A 185 8.89 5.49 -7.33
CA ALA A 185 7.87 4.72 -6.65
C ALA A 185 7.76 5.13 -5.17
N LYS A 186 8.89 5.32 -4.48
CA LYS A 186 8.91 5.81 -3.10
C LYS A 186 8.25 7.17 -2.95
N GLN A 187 8.48 8.11 -3.87
CA GLN A 187 7.82 9.43 -3.84
C GLN A 187 6.30 9.32 -3.99
N VAL A 188 5.83 8.47 -4.90
CA VAL A 188 4.39 8.19 -5.07
C VAL A 188 3.79 7.59 -3.80
N VAL A 189 4.47 6.60 -3.20
CA VAL A 189 3.99 5.96 -1.97
C VAL A 189 4.03 6.93 -0.79
N ALA A 190 5.03 7.81 -0.70
CA ALA A 190 5.08 8.86 0.32
C ALA A 190 3.86 9.79 0.24
N GLN A 191 3.44 10.15 -0.98
CA GLN A 191 2.23 10.94 -1.21
C GLN A 191 0.99 10.15 -0.76
N LEU A 192 0.84 8.89 -1.16
CA LEU A 192 -0.29 8.04 -0.74
C LEU A 192 -0.34 7.81 0.79
N VAL A 193 0.81 7.73 1.46
CA VAL A 193 0.88 7.67 2.92
C VAL A 193 0.36 8.97 3.54
N ALA A 194 0.73 10.12 2.97
CA ALA A 194 0.24 11.42 3.41
C ALA A 194 -1.26 11.62 3.15
N ASP A 195 -1.75 11.19 1.99
CA ASP A 195 -3.15 11.26 1.58
C ASP A 195 -4.04 10.35 2.43
N ALA A 196 -3.49 9.24 2.93
CA ALA A 196 -4.13 8.40 3.95
C ALA A 196 -4.13 9.02 5.37
N GLY A 197 -3.55 10.21 5.56
CA GLY A 197 -3.53 10.94 6.83
C GLY A 197 -2.27 10.74 7.69
N PHE A 198 -1.30 9.96 7.24
CA PHE A 198 -0.09 9.62 8.01
C PHE A 198 1.08 10.56 7.73
N ASP A 199 2.08 10.56 8.62
CA ASP A 199 3.36 11.24 8.41
C ASP A 199 4.32 10.31 7.65
N PRO A 200 4.65 10.59 6.38
CA PRO A 200 5.51 9.69 5.59
C PRO A 200 6.96 9.72 6.09
N VAL A 201 7.49 8.53 6.42
CA VAL A 201 8.88 8.37 6.86
C VAL A 201 9.63 7.38 5.95
N ASP A 202 10.56 7.90 5.15
CA ASP A 202 11.44 7.06 4.32
C ASP A 202 12.47 6.34 5.21
N CYS A 203 12.48 5.01 5.15
CA CYS A 203 13.40 4.14 5.86
C CYS A 203 14.52 3.58 4.94
N GLY A 204 14.66 4.11 3.73
CA GLY A 204 15.75 3.81 2.82
C GLY A 204 15.43 2.68 1.83
N PRO A 205 16.37 1.75 1.56
CA PRO A 205 16.22 0.68 0.56
C PRO A 205 15.24 -0.40 1.00
N LEU A 206 14.83 -1.27 0.09
CA LEU A 206 13.87 -2.34 0.36
C LEU A 206 14.33 -3.29 1.47
N SER A 207 15.65 -3.48 1.63
CA SER A 207 16.22 -4.28 2.73
C SER A 207 15.84 -3.79 4.12
N SER A 208 15.42 -2.52 4.28
CA SER A 208 14.91 -1.99 5.55
C SER A 208 13.56 -2.60 5.96
N ALA A 209 12.86 -3.30 5.05
CA ALA A 209 11.61 -3.99 5.33
C ALA A 209 11.77 -5.04 6.45
N ARG A 210 12.97 -5.63 6.60
CA ARG A 210 13.33 -6.53 7.72
C ARG A 210 13.07 -5.89 9.09
N TYR A 211 13.42 -4.61 9.22
CA TYR A 211 13.22 -3.86 10.47
C TYR A 211 11.77 -3.42 10.64
N LEU A 212 11.11 -3.02 9.55
CA LEU A 212 9.69 -2.63 9.59
C LEU A 212 8.78 -3.81 9.92
N GLU A 213 9.07 -5.00 9.40
CA GLU A 213 8.33 -6.24 9.72
C GLU A 213 8.54 -6.66 11.18
N ALA A 214 9.77 -6.53 11.70
CA ALA A 214 10.03 -6.74 13.13
C ALA A 214 9.28 -5.73 14.02
N LEU A 215 9.20 -4.46 13.60
CA LEU A 215 8.41 -3.43 14.28
C LEU A 215 6.91 -3.75 14.23
N GLY A 216 6.41 -4.24 13.08
CA GLY A 216 5.06 -4.75 12.93
C GLY A 216 4.77 -5.93 13.87
N MET A 217 5.70 -6.88 14.00
CA MET A 217 5.57 -8.00 14.93
C MET A 217 5.55 -7.55 16.40
N LEU A 218 6.37 -6.56 16.77
CA LEU A 218 6.34 -5.98 18.11
C LEU A 218 4.94 -5.42 18.43
N LEU A 219 4.33 -4.70 17.48
CA LEU A 219 2.99 -4.15 17.63
C LEU A 219 1.93 -5.25 17.78
N ILE A 220 2.02 -6.30 16.96
CA ILE A 220 1.16 -7.48 17.04
C ILE A 220 1.28 -8.13 18.43
N ARG A 221 2.50 -8.27 18.96
CA ARG A 221 2.71 -8.83 20.30
C ARG A 221 2.05 -7.98 21.39
N ILE A 222 2.18 -6.65 21.31
CA ILE A 222 1.55 -5.72 22.28
C ILE A 222 0.02 -5.86 22.24
N VAL A 223 -0.58 -5.85 21.06
CA VAL A 223 -2.04 -5.86 20.90
C VAL A 223 -2.62 -7.26 21.15
N VAL A 224 -2.07 -8.30 20.52
CA VAL A 224 -2.64 -9.65 20.50
C VAL A 224 -2.20 -10.45 21.72
N THR A 225 -0.89 -10.52 21.98
CA THR A 225 -0.35 -11.34 23.07
C THR A 225 -0.57 -10.68 24.43
N LEU A 226 -0.28 -9.39 24.54
CA LEU A 226 -0.41 -8.64 25.80
C LEU A 226 -1.80 -8.03 26.00
N LYS A 227 -2.69 -8.14 25.01
CA LYS A 227 -4.08 -7.67 25.06
C LYS A 227 -4.20 -6.17 25.36
N ALA A 228 -3.24 -5.37 24.89
CA ALA A 228 -3.35 -3.91 24.95
C ALA A 228 -4.39 -3.40 23.94
N SER A 229 -4.80 -2.13 24.10
CA SER A 229 -5.66 -1.47 23.11
C SER A 229 -4.99 -1.48 21.72
N PRO A 230 -5.74 -1.76 20.65
CA PRO A 230 -5.23 -1.65 19.29
C PRO A 230 -5.18 -0.21 18.76
N GLU A 231 -5.70 0.76 19.52
CA GLU A 231 -5.64 2.21 19.21
C GLU A 231 -4.30 2.82 19.67
N ILE A 232 -3.22 2.18 19.24
CA ILE A 232 -1.84 2.58 19.52
C ILE A 232 -1.07 2.64 18.20
N ALA A 233 -0.02 3.43 18.15
CA ALA A 233 0.85 3.49 16.98
C ALA A 233 2.25 3.96 17.35
N PHE A 234 3.20 3.70 16.44
CA PHE A 234 4.51 4.30 16.50
C PHE A 234 4.52 5.66 15.81
N SER A 235 5.16 6.63 16.45
CA SER A 235 5.45 7.94 15.86
C SER A 235 6.93 8.28 16.03
N LEU A 236 7.55 8.71 14.94
CA LEU A 236 8.91 9.22 14.95
C LEU A 236 8.89 10.68 15.40
N VAL A 237 9.31 10.93 16.63
CA VAL A 237 9.42 12.29 17.16
C VAL A 237 10.69 12.95 16.63
N ARG A 238 10.56 14.10 15.98
CA ARG A 238 11.67 14.90 15.46
C ARG A 238 11.70 16.25 16.16
N LYS A 239 12.90 16.81 16.33
CA LYS A 239 13.04 18.20 16.71
C LYS A 239 12.49 19.06 15.57
N VAL A 240 11.54 19.95 15.89
CA VAL A 240 11.13 21.00 14.95
C VAL A 240 12.23 22.05 14.97
N GLU A 241 12.85 22.30 13.83
CA GLU A 241 13.78 23.41 13.64
C GLU A 241 13.04 24.74 13.46
#